data_AF-A0A924E407-F1
#
_entry.id   AF-A0A924E407-F1
#
_cell.length_a   1.000
_cell.length_b   1.000
_cell.length_c   1.000
_cell.angle_alpha   90.00
_cell.angle_beta   90.00
_cell.angle_gamma   90.00
#
_symmetry.space_group_name_H-M   'P 1'
#
loop_
_entity.id
_entity.type
_entity.pdbx_description
1 polymer ?
#
loop_
_entity_poly.entity_id
_entity_poly.type
_entity_poly.pdbx_seq_one_letter_code
_entity_poly.pdbx_strand_id
1 'polypeptide(L)' 'MADGSWKSVNPEDWQGRLTKGYRFYRSAEKLALGSTTDDDAQGIMSSALLAVVAFADALTIKMGGIQNSQDHREIVKTIK' A
#
# COMPACT_ATOMS: atom_id res chain seq x y z
N MET A 1 8.99 -24.11 -1.96
CA MET A 1 9.56 -23.37 -0.81
C MET A 1 8.84 -22.04 -0.77
N ALA A 2 8.10 -21.75 0.29
CA ALA A 2 7.51 -20.43 0.48
C ALA A 2 8.66 -19.47 0.76
N ASP A 3 8.99 -18.63 -0.22
CA ASP A 3 9.77 -17.43 -0.01
C ASP A 3 9.05 -16.61 1.08
N GLY A 4 9.73 -16.34 2.20
CA GLY A 4 9.11 -15.81 3.43
C GLY A 4 8.46 -14.42 3.35
N SER A 5 8.25 -13.90 2.15
CA SER A 5 7.53 -12.66 1.84
C SER A 5 6.00 -12.84 1.88
N TRP A 6 5.48 -14.00 1.47
CA TRP A 6 4.04 -14.27 1.38
C TRP A 6 3.51 -15.01 2.61
N LYS A 7 2.47 -14.45 3.23
CA LYS A 7 1.75 -15.10 4.33
C LYS A 7 0.33 -15.46 3.92
N SER A 8 -0.15 -16.62 4.37
CA SER A 8 -1.56 -17.00 4.27
C SER A 8 -2.40 -16.14 5.22
N VAL A 9 -3.57 -15.69 4.76
CA VAL A 9 -4.55 -14.89 5.51
C VAL A 9 -5.97 -15.29 5.11
N ASN A 10 -6.98 -14.86 5.88
CA ASN A 10 -8.36 -15.12 5.53
C ASN A 10 -8.71 -14.36 4.22
N PRO A 11 -9.20 -15.04 3.16
CA PRO A 11 -9.63 -14.38 1.93
C PRO A 11 -10.67 -13.28 2.16
N GLU A 12 -11.47 -13.34 3.23
CA GLU A 12 -12.48 -12.32 3.56
C GLU A 12 -11.87 -10.96 3.99
N ASP A 13 -10.60 -10.93 4.39
CA ASP A 13 -9.92 -9.71 4.86
C ASP A 13 -9.60 -8.71 3.74
N TRP A 14 -9.81 -9.11 2.47
CA TRP A 14 -9.47 -8.31 1.29
C TRP A 14 -10.11 -6.91 1.29
N GLN A 15 -11.34 -6.79 1.81
CA GLN A 15 -12.08 -5.53 1.85
C GLN A 15 -11.41 -4.49 2.77
N GLY A 16 -10.80 -4.95 3.87
CA GLY A 16 -10.05 -4.07 4.77
C GLY A 16 -8.82 -3.48 4.09
N ARG A 17 -8.15 -4.26 3.23
CA ARG A 17 -7.03 -3.81 2.41
C ARG A 17 -7.47 -2.86 1.31
N LEU A 18 -8.57 -3.17 0.62
CA LEU A 18 -9.14 -2.29 -0.39
C LEU A 18 -9.49 -0.90 0.19
N THR A 19 -10.13 -0.89 1.37
CA THR A 19 -10.48 0.35 2.07
C THR A 19 -9.25 1.17 2.44
N LYS A 20 -8.17 0.51 2.92
CA LYS A 20 -6.90 1.19 3.20
C LYS A 20 -6.27 1.77 1.92
N GLY A 21 -6.30 1.03 0.82
CA GLY A 21 -5.80 1.52 -0.48
C GLY A 21 -6.47 2.81 -0.91
N TYR A 22 -7.81 2.88 -0.83
CA TYR A 22 -8.54 4.11 -1.13
C TYR A 22 -8.19 5.27 -0.20
N ARG A 23 -7.95 5.01 1.09
CA ARG A 23 -7.54 6.06 2.04
C ARG A 23 -6.18 6.65 1.67
N PHE A 24 -5.21 5.80 1.36
CA PHE A 24 -3.88 6.26 0.93
C PHE A 24 -3.93 6.99 -0.41
N TYR A 25 -4.73 6.49 -1.36
CA TYR A 25 -4.94 7.15 -2.65
C TYR A 25 -5.50 8.57 -2.46
N ARG A 26 -6.56 8.73 -1.67
CA ARG A 26 -7.13 10.04 -1.36
C ARG A 26 -6.17 10.96 -0.62
N SER A 27 -5.30 10.40 0.23
CA SER A 27 -4.23 11.16 0.90
C SER A 27 -3.22 11.68 -0.11
N ALA A 28 -2.76 10.84 -1.04
CA ALA A 28 -1.84 11.22 -2.11
C ALA A 28 -2.47 12.30 -3.02
N GLU A 29 -3.73 12.11 -3.42
CA GLU A 29 -4.48 13.08 -4.22
C GLU A 29 -4.61 14.44 -3.50
N LYS A 30 -4.98 14.43 -2.21
CA LYS A 30 -5.09 15.65 -1.42
C LYS A 30 -3.74 16.39 -1.30
N LEU A 31 -2.65 15.65 -1.07
CA LEU A 31 -1.31 16.24 -1.00
C LEU A 31 -0.89 16.80 -2.35
N ALA A 32 -1.12 16.06 -3.45
CA ALA A 32 -0.77 16.51 -4.79
C ALA A 32 -1.54 17.77 -5.22
N LEU A 33 -2.81 17.88 -4.86
CA LEU A 33 -3.63 19.06 -5.15
C LEU A 33 -3.34 20.26 -4.24
N GLY A 34 -2.87 20.01 -3.02
CA GLY A 34 -2.55 21.03 -2.03
C GLY A 34 -1.10 21.50 -2.05
N SER A 35 -0.21 20.76 -2.71
CA SER A 35 1.21 21.06 -2.75
C SER A 35 1.52 22.22 -3.69
N THR A 36 2.33 23.15 -3.19
CA THR A 36 2.85 24.30 -3.96
C THR A 36 4.37 24.27 -4.08
N THR A 37 5.05 23.28 -3.47
CA THR A 37 6.51 23.16 -3.41
C THR A 37 6.98 21.70 -3.47
N ASP A 38 8.21 21.51 -3.95
CA ASP A 38 8.84 20.18 -4.09
C ASP A 38 8.96 19.40 -2.75
N ASP A 39 8.88 20.10 -1.61
CA ASP A 39 8.99 19.51 -0.27
C ASP A 39 7.85 18.51 0.06
N ASP A 40 6.69 18.58 -0.61
CA ASP A 40 5.60 17.62 -0.39
C ASP A 40 5.73 16.34 -1.25
N ALA A 41 6.66 16.31 -2.21
CA ALA A 41 6.81 15.19 -3.14
C ALA A 41 7.02 13.85 -2.41
N GLN A 42 7.76 13.88 -1.30
CA GLN A 42 7.99 12.69 -0.46
C GLN A 42 6.68 12.14 0.14
N GLY A 43 5.79 13.02 0.63
CA GLY A 43 4.51 12.65 1.21
C GLY A 43 3.51 12.13 0.17
N ILE A 44 3.49 12.75 -1.01
CA ILE A 44 2.69 12.32 -2.16
C ILE A 44 3.13 10.91 -2.58
N MET A 45 4.43 10.72 -2.84
CA MET A 45 4.98 9.46 -3.30
C MET A 45 4.80 8.33 -2.27
N SER A 46 5.04 8.62 -0.99
CA SER A 46 4.82 7.64 0.08
C SER A 46 3.35 7.21 0.16
N SER A 47 2.42 8.15 0.06
CA SER A 47 0.99 7.86 0.09
C SER A 47 0.55 7.08 -1.16
N ALA A 48 1.08 7.42 -2.34
CA ALA A 48 0.79 6.70 -3.58
C ALA A 48 1.30 5.26 -3.54
N LEU A 49 2.54 5.04 -3.07
CA LEU A 49 3.11 3.70 -2.91
C LEU A 49 2.29 2.86 -1.94
N LEU A 50 1.92 3.40 -0.77
CA LEU A 50 1.07 2.70 0.20
C LEU A 50 -0.30 2.33 -0.38
N ALA A 51 -0.87 3.16 -1.26
CA ALA A 51 -2.12 2.85 -1.95
C ALA A 51 -1.96 1.63 -2.88
N VAL A 52 -0.94 1.64 -3.74
CA VAL A 52 -0.64 0.53 -4.67
C VAL A 52 -0.45 -0.78 -3.91
N VAL A 53 0.33 -0.74 -2.83
CA VAL A 53 0.55 -1.88 -1.94
C VAL A 53 -0.76 -2.45 -1.40
N ALA A 54 -1.61 -1.59 -0.84
CA ALA A 54 -2.85 -2.04 -0.23
C ALA A 54 -3.85 -2.59 -1.27
N PHE A 55 -3.85 -2.06 -2.50
CA PHE A 55 -4.63 -2.62 -3.60
C PHE A 55 -4.10 -3.97 -4.08
N ALA A 56 -2.78 -4.12 -4.21
CA ALA A 56 -2.15 -5.39 -4.54
C ALA A 56 -2.47 -6.46 -3.49
N ASP A 57 -2.31 -6.15 -2.20
CA ASP A 57 -2.72 -7.02 -1.09
C ASP A 57 -4.20 -7.40 -1.19
N ALA A 58 -5.09 -6.45 -1.45
CA ALA A 58 -6.52 -6.75 -1.58
C ALA A 58 -6.79 -7.75 -2.71
N LEU A 59 -6.11 -7.61 -3.84
CA LEU A 59 -6.23 -8.52 -4.97
C LEU A 59 -5.70 -9.92 -4.63
N THR A 60 -4.49 -10.02 -4.06
CA THR A 60 -3.86 -11.30 -3.76
C THR A 60 -4.59 -12.06 -2.64
N ILE A 61 -5.14 -11.34 -1.66
CA ILE A 61 -5.98 -11.95 -0.61
C ILE A 61 -7.27 -12.48 -1.21
N LYS A 62 -7.96 -11.67 -2.04
CA LYS A 62 -9.23 -12.06 -2.65
C LYS A 62 -9.07 -13.29 -3.55
N MET A 63 -7.98 -13.36 -4.31
CA MET A 63 -7.77 -14.40 -5.32
C MET A 63 -7.08 -15.65 -4.77
N GLY A 64 -6.21 -15.51 -3.77
CA GLY A 64 -5.34 -16.60 -3.32
C GLY A 64 -5.22 -16.75 -1.82
N GLY A 65 -5.89 -15.92 -1.01
CA GLY A 65 -5.73 -15.93 0.44
C GLY A 65 -4.31 -15.64 0.90
N ILE A 66 -3.54 -14.88 0.11
CA ILE A 66 -2.15 -14.55 0.41
C ILE A 66 -1.91 -13.05 0.44
N GLN A 67 -1.02 -12.62 1.32
CA GLN A 67 -0.62 -11.23 1.48
C GLN A 67 0.90 -11.12 1.50
N ASN A 68 1.47 -10.11 0.82
CA ASN A 68 2.89 -9.80 0.95
C ASN A 68 3.12 -9.07 2.29
N SER A 69 4.09 -9.53 3.06
CA SER A 69 4.35 -9.09 4.43
C SER A 69 5.68 -8.36 4.63
N GLN A 70 6.57 -8.41 3.63
CA GLN A 70 7.94 -7.89 3.74
C GLN A 70 8.24 -6.71 2.80
N ASP A 71 7.81 -6.73 1.53
CA ASP A 71 8.36 -5.78 0.54
C ASP A 71 7.95 -4.32 0.77
N HIS A 72 6.85 -4.09 1.47
CA HIS A 72 6.30 -2.75 1.64
C HIS A 72 6.96 -1.97 2.78
N ARG A 73 7.54 -2.65 3.78
CA ARG A 73 8.15 -1.98 4.93
C ARG A 73 9.48 -1.33 4.57
N GLU A 74 10.25 -1.98 3.69
CA GLU A 74 11.58 -1.48 3.31
C GLU A 74 11.46 -0.27 2.38
N ILE A 75 10.52 -0.25 1.44
CA ILE A 75 10.25 0.93 0.58
C ILE A 75 9.95 2.18 1.41
N VAL A 76 9.12 2.07 2.44
CA VAL A 76 8.77 3.21 3.32
C VAL A 76 9.97 3.66 4.17
N LYS A 77 10.89 2.75 4.53
CA LYS A 77 12.11 3.09 5.28
C LYS A 77 13.16 3.76 4.39
N THR A 78 13.29 3.35 3.14
CA THR A 78 14.25 3.93 2.18
C THR A 78 13.91 5.37 1.81
N ILE A 79 12.64 5.76 1.95
CA ILE A 79 12.19 7.13 1.66
C ILE A 79 12.44 8.07 2.85
N LYS A 80 12.92 7.61 4.02
CA LYS A 80 13.22 8.48 5.18
C LYS A 80 14.57 9.19 5.11
#